data_AF-A0A957I195-F1
#
_entry.id   AF-A0A957I195-F1
#
_cell.length_a   1.000
_cell.length_b   1.000
_cell.length_c   1.000
_cell.angle_alpha   90.00
_cell.angle_beta   90.00
_cell.angle_gamma   90.00
#
_symmetry.space_group_name_H-M   'P 1'
#
loop_
_entity.id
_entity.type
_entity.pdbx_description
1 polymer ?
#
loop_
_entity_poly.entity_id
_entity_poly.type
_entity_poly.pdbx_seq_one_letter_code
_entity_poly.pdbx_strand_id
1 'polypeptide(L)'
;MLVQIHGTLANTVWLFFLLIGLWGLVRAIRGQGVDGNYLGALVIGEGLYVLQGILGFVLWLEGGRPGRAGIHLLYGIFSMLFLPFMFGVLRGDESHRGQWVYALVTLFLFGVALRAIYTGS
;
A
#
# COMPACT_ATOMS: atom_id res chain seq x y z
N MET A 1 7.53 9.56 20.66
CA MET A 1 6.11 9.40 20.31
C MET A 1 5.92 9.23 18.80
N LEU A 2 6.35 10.17 17.96
CA LEU A 2 6.13 10.10 16.49
C LEU A 2 6.75 8.84 15.84
N VAL A 3 7.95 8.44 16.24
CA VAL A 3 8.59 7.18 15.79
C VAL A 3 7.72 5.95 16.08
N GLN A 4 7.10 5.90 17.27
CA GLN A 4 6.20 4.81 17.63
C GLN A 4 4.93 4.82 16.78
N ILE A 5 4.33 5.99 16.55
CA ILE A 5 3.15 6.12 15.70
C ILE A 5 3.46 5.69 14.26
N HIS A 6 4.57 6.17 13.69
CA HIS A 6 5.02 5.77 12.35
C HIS A 6 5.29 4.26 12.26
N GLY A 7 5.88 3.65 13.29
CA GLY A 7 6.10 2.20 13.35
C GLY A 7 4.80 1.40 13.49
N THR A 8 3.87 1.84 14.33
CA THR A 8 2.57 1.17 14.52
C THR A 8 1.72 1.28 13.25
N LEU A 9 1.69 2.45 12.59
CA LEU A 9 0.97 2.63 11.34
C LEU A 9 1.55 1.75 10.21
N ALA A 10 2.88 1.56 10.16
CA ALA A 10 3.48 0.62 9.22
C ALA A 10 2.94 -0.81 9.39
N ASN A 11 2.64 -1.23 10.62
CA ASN A 11 2.00 -2.53 10.87
C ASN A 11 0.57 -2.59 10.32
N THR A 12 -0.20 -1.52 10.51
CA THR A 12 -1.55 -1.40 9.94
C THR A 12 -1.50 -1.47 8.41
N VAL A 13 -0.55 -0.78 7.77
CA VAL A 13 -0.39 -0.77 6.31
C VAL A 13 -0.19 -2.19 5.76
N TRP A 14 0.83 -2.92 6.24
CA TRP A 14 1.11 -4.23 5.66
C TRP A 14 -0.02 -5.24 5.94
N LEU A 15 -0.63 -5.19 7.14
CA LEU A 15 -1.78 -6.03 7.48
C LEU A 15 -2.97 -5.73 6.57
N PHE A 16 -3.28 -4.45 6.35
CA PHE A 16 -4.38 -4.04 5.50
C PHE A 16 -4.20 -4.51 4.06
N PHE A 17 -3.01 -4.27 3.47
CA PHE A 17 -2.72 -4.70 2.10
C PHE A 17 -2.69 -6.22 1.95
N LEU A 18 -2.22 -6.96 2.96
CA LEU A 18 -2.32 -8.42 2.97
C LEU A 18 -3.78 -8.88 2.96
N LEU A 19 -4.61 -8.34 3.87
CA LEU A 19 -6.01 -8.73 3.99
C LEU A 19 -6.82 -8.39 2.74
N ILE A 20 -6.66 -7.18 2.19
CA ILE A 20 -7.35 -6.76 0.97
C ILE A 20 -6.85 -7.54 -0.24
N GLY A 21 -5.54 -7.83 -0.32
CA GLY A 21 -5.02 -8.67 -1.39
C GLY A 21 -5.53 -10.10 -1.36
N LEU A 22 -5.62 -10.71 -0.18
CA LEU A 22 -6.21 -12.03 0.00
C LEU A 22 -7.72 -12.02 -0.31
N TRP A 23 -8.45 -11.00 0.15
CA TRP A 23 -9.86 -10.84 -0.21
C TRP A 23 -10.03 -10.67 -1.72
N GLY A 24 -9.18 -9.87 -2.35
CA GLY A 24 -9.16 -9.64 -3.79
C GLY A 24 -8.90 -10.91 -4.59
N LEU A 25 -7.98 -11.76 -4.12
CA LEU A 25 -7.73 -13.08 -4.68
C LEU A 25 -8.96 -13.98 -4.56
N VAL A 26 -9.63 -14.01 -3.39
CA VAL A 26 -10.85 -14.81 -3.20
C VAL A 26 -11.95 -14.36 -4.16
N ARG A 27 -12.14 -13.05 -4.34
CA ARG A 27 -13.09 -12.50 -5.33
C ARG A 27 -12.73 -12.95 -6.74
N ALA A 28 -11.45 -12.83 -7.12
CA ALA A 28 -10.95 -13.24 -8.43
C ALA A 28 -11.16 -14.75 -8.66
N ILE A 29 -10.78 -15.62 -7.72
CA ILE A 29 -11.00 -17.07 -7.84
C ILE A 29 -12.48 -17.42 -8.00
N ARG A 30 -13.39 -16.63 -7.43
CA ARG A 30 -14.85 -16.77 -7.58
C ARG A 30 -15.41 -16.17 -8.88
N GLY A 31 -14.56 -15.69 -9.78
CA GLY A 31 -14.96 -15.06 -11.04
C GLY A 31 -15.61 -13.68 -10.88
N GLN A 32 -15.44 -13.03 -9.72
CA GLN A 32 -16.06 -11.74 -9.44
C GLN A 32 -15.24 -10.59 -10.06
N GLY A 33 -15.95 -9.61 -10.60
CA GLY A 33 -15.38 -8.35 -11.10
C GLY A 33 -15.04 -7.36 -9.99
N VAL A 34 -14.41 -6.25 -10.36
CA VAL A 34 -14.14 -5.14 -9.43
C VAL A 34 -15.48 -4.47 -9.08
N ASP A 35 -15.73 -4.22 -7.79
CA ASP A 35 -16.92 -3.48 -7.34
C ASP A 35 -16.54 -2.27 -6.47
N GLY A 36 -17.55 -1.46 -6.15
CA GLY A 36 -17.36 -0.25 -5.33
C GLY A 36 -16.83 -0.53 -3.93
N ASN A 37 -17.15 -1.68 -3.33
CA ASN A 37 -16.65 -2.04 -2.00
C ASN A 37 -15.15 -2.30 -2.05
N TYR A 38 -14.70 -3.05 -3.05
CA TYR A 38 -13.28 -3.34 -3.25
C TYR A 38 -12.50 -2.07 -3.60
N LEU A 39 -13.01 -1.23 -4.52
CA LEU A 39 -12.40 0.07 -4.83
C LEU A 39 -12.32 0.99 -3.60
N GLY A 40 -13.37 1.05 -2.79
CA GLY A 40 -13.37 1.80 -1.54
C GLY A 40 -12.27 1.33 -0.58
N ALA A 41 -12.06 0.02 -0.47
CA ALA A 41 -10.96 -0.53 0.32
C ALA A 41 -9.58 -0.15 -0.24
N LEU A 42 -9.41 -0.14 -1.57
CA LEU A 42 -8.16 0.33 -2.20
C LEU A 42 -7.87 1.80 -1.87
N VAL A 43 -8.90 2.67 -1.88
CA VAL A 43 -8.75 4.08 -1.51
C VAL A 43 -8.33 4.25 -0.05
N ILE A 44 -8.90 3.45 0.86
CA ILE A 44 -8.47 3.44 2.27
C ILE A 44 -7.00 3.01 2.38
N GLY A 45 -6.62 1.94 1.68
CA GLY A 45 -5.24 1.45 1.65
C GLY A 45 -4.26 2.51 1.16
N GLU A 46 -4.60 3.21 0.08
CA GLU A 46 -3.80 4.32 -0.44
C GLU A 46 -3.67 5.44 0.59
N GLY A 47 -4.75 5.80 1.27
CA GLY A 47 -4.74 6.78 2.35
C GLY A 47 -3.79 6.41 3.49
N LEU A 48 -3.65 5.12 3.80
CA LEU A 48 -2.68 4.66 4.80
C LEU A 48 -1.22 4.88 4.34
N TYR A 49 -0.89 4.63 3.07
CA TYR A 49 0.45 4.92 2.53
C TYR A 49 0.75 6.41 2.49
N VAL A 50 -0.22 7.24 2.09
CA VAL A 50 -0.07 8.70 2.12
C VAL A 50 0.19 9.18 3.54
N LEU A 51 -0.58 8.72 4.52
CA LEU A 51 -0.37 9.07 5.92
C LEU A 51 1.00 8.60 6.42
N GLN A 52 1.42 7.39 6.06
CA GLN A 52 2.76 6.87 6.38
C GLN A 52 3.86 7.77 5.82
N GLY A 53 3.74 8.19 4.55
CA GLY A 53 4.67 9.10 3.90
C GLY A 53 4.73 10.47 4.57
N ILE A 54 3.58 11.02 4.98
CA ILE A 54 3.52 12.29 5.73
C ILE A 54 4.26 12.15 7.07
N LEU A 55 3.99 11.10 7.86
CA LEU A 55 4.67 10.89 9.13
C LEU A 55 6.19 10.70 8.94
N GLY A 56 6.60 9.96 7.91
CA GLY A 56 8.01 9.78 7.55
C GLY A 56 8.68 11.10 7.16
N PHE A 57 7.98 11.97 6.43
CA PHE A 57 8.45 13.30 6.08
C PHE A 57 8.60 14.21 7.31
N VAL A 58 7.64 14.20 8.24
CA VAL A 58 7.75 14.95 9.50
C VAL A 58 8.95 14.45 10.32
N LEU A 59 9.13 13.13 10.45
CA LEU A 59 10.30 12.56 11.12
C LEU A 59 11.61 13.02 10.49
N TRP A 60 11.66 13.10 9.17
CA TRP A 60 12.84 13.59 8.45
C TRP A 60 13.17 15.05 8.77
N LEU A 61 12.14 15.90 8.87
CA LEU A 61 12.29 17.31 9.28
C LEU A 61 12.77 17.43 10.74
N GLU A 62 12.37 16.51 11.61
CA GLU A 62 12.84 16.40 13.01
C GLU A 62 14.24 15.78 13.14
N GLY A 63 14.91 15.47 12.03
CA GLY A 63 16.26 14.90 12.00
C GLY A 63 16.32 13.37 12.06
N GLY A 64 15.17 12.69 12.10
CA GLY A 64 15.08 11.24 11.99
C GLY A 64 15.57 10.75 10.64
N ARG A 65 16.37 9.67 10.64
CA ARG A 65 16.87 9.05 9.41
C ARG A 65 16.71 7.53 9.47
N PRO A 66 16.15 6.91 8.41
CA PRO A 66 16.10 5.46 8.30
C PRO A 66 17.50 4.87 8.08
N GLY A 67 17.72 3.62 8.51
CA GLY A 67 19.01 2.94 8.38
C GLY A 67 19.52 2.84 6.94
N ARG A 68 18.62 2.70 5.95
CA ARG A 68 18.95 2.67 4.51
C ARG A 68 18.15 3.70 3.73
N ALA A 69 18.42 4.98 3.97
CA ALA A 69 17.63 6.11 3.45
C ALA A 69 17.25 6.05 1.96
N GLY A 70 18.20 5.79 1.05
CA GLY A 70 17.87 5.74 -0.38
C GLY A 70 16.81 4.69 -0.71
N ILE A 71 16.95 3.48 -0.15
CA ILE A 71 16.05 2.37 -0.42
C ILE A 71 14.72 2.52 0.32
N HIS A 72 14.74 3.04 1.54
CA HIS A 72 13.53 3.31 2.31
C HIS A 72 12.63 4.34 1.61
N LEU A 73 13.23 5.44 1.13
CA LEU A 73 12.50 6.46 0.37
C LEU A 73 11.97 5.93 -0.96
N LEU A 74 12.75 5.10 -1.67
CA LEU A 74 12.31 4.47 -2.90
C LEU A 74 11.03 3.65 -2.67
N TYR A 75 11.01 2.77 -1.67
CA TYR A 75 9.83 1.95 -1.37
C TYR A 75 8.64 2.81 -0.88
N GLY A 76 8.89 3.82 -0.05
CA GLY A 76 7.84 4.73 0.43
C GLY A 76 7.17 5.50 -0.71
N ILE A 77 7.96 6.17 -1.56
CA ILE A 77 7.45 6.93 -2.70
C ILE A 77 6.75 6.00 -3.69
N PHE A 78 7.36 4.86 -4.01
CA PHE A 78 6.76 3.88 -4.91
C PHE A 78 5.39 3.42 -4.40
N SER A 79 5.26 3.13 -3.11
CA SER A 79 3.99 2.66 -2.54
C SER A 79 2.84 3.68 -2.63
N MET A 80 3.14 4.98 -2.51
CA MET A 80 2.16 6.07 -2.66
C MET A 80 1.75 6.36 -4.12
N LEU A 81 2.54 5.91 -5.10
CA LEU A 81 2.28 6.24 -6.50
C LEU A 81 1.76 5.04 -7.28
N PHE A 82 2.11 3.84 -6.87
CA PHE A 82 1.84 2.64 -7.66
C PHE A 82 0.35 2.30 -7.74
N LEU A 83 -0.40 2.35 -6.63
CA LEU A 83 -1.83 2.05 -6.66
C LEU A 83 -2.64 3.10 -7.44
N PRO A 84 -2.42 4.43 -7.27
CA PRO A 84 -3.06 5.45 -8.11
C PRO A 84 -2.70 5.31 -9.60
N PHE A 85 -1.45 4.96 -9.90
CA PHE A 85 -1.03 4.67 -11.27
C PHE A 85 -1.81 3.48 -11.86
N MET A 86 -1.89 2.37 -11.13
CA MET A 86 -2.62 1.18 -11.56
C MET A 86 -4.12 1.44 -11.70
N PHE A 87 -4.70 2.27 -10.82
CA PHE A 87 -6.09 2.73 -10.98
C PHE A 87 -6.29 3.53 -12.26
N GLY A 88 -5.32 4.37 -12.64
CA GLY A 88 -5.32 5.07 -13.92
C GLY A 88 -5.29 4.12 -15.13
N VAL A 89 -4.45 3.08 -15.06
CA VAL A 89 -4.32 2.05 -16.12
C VAL A 89 -5.60 1.22 -16.26
N LEU A 90 -6.26 0.87 -15.15
CA LEU A 90 -7.45 0.03 -15.11
C LEU A 90 -8.76 0.83 -15.01
N ARG A 91 -8.73 2.13 -15.35
CA ARG A 91 -9.90 3.00 -15.16
C ARG A 91 -11.10 2.47 -15.95
N GLY A 92 -12.18 2.16 -15.23
CA GLY A 92 -13.42 1.61 -15.79
C GLY A 92 -13.38 0.10 -16.07
N ASP A 93 -12.29 -0.59 -15.75
CA ASP A 93 -12.22 -2.05 -15.85
C ASP A 93 -12.84 -2.70 -14.60
N GLU A 94 -14.13 -2.99 -14.69
CA GLU A 94 -14.89 -3.71 -13.67
C GLU A 94 -14.85 -5.24 -13.88
N SER A 95 -14.03 -5.73 -14.81
CA SER A 95 -14.00 -7.15 -15.17
C SER A 95 -13.31 -8.02 -14.12
N HIS A 96 -13.51 -9.33 -14.25
CA HIS A 96 -12.77 -10.35 -13.51
C HIS A 96 -11.25 -10.23 -13.73
N ARG A 97 -10.80 -9.80 -14.93
CA ARG A 97 -9.38 -9.54 -15.18
C ARG A 97 -8.88 -8.37 -14.32
N GLY A 98 -9.63 -7.25 -14.27
CA GLY A 98 -9.31 -6.12 -13.41
C GLY A 98 -9.18 -6.55 -11.94
N GLN A 99 -10.05 -7.43 -11.48
CA GLN A 99 -10.00 -7.98 -10.12
C GLN A 99 -8.71 -8.76 -9.83
N TRP A 100 -8.25 -9.61 -10.76
CA TRP A 100 -6.94 -10.28 -10.65
C TRP A 100 -5.80 -9.28 -10.54
N VAL A 101 -5.80 -8.26 -11.40
CA VAL A 101 -4.70 -7.27 -11.41
C VAL A 101 -4.66 -6.53 -10.09
N TYR A 102 -5.79 -6.01 -9.59
CA TYR A 102 -5.76 -5.31 -8.30
C TYR A 102 -5.40 -6.21 -7.13
N ALA A 103 -5.85 -7.48 -7.10
CA ALA A 103 -5.45 -8.42 -6.06
C ALA A 103 -3.93 -8.59 -6.00
N LEU A 104 -3.30 -8.80 -7.15
CA LEU A 104 -1.85 -8.93 -7.27
C LEU A 104 -1.11 -7.62 -6.94
N VAL A 105 -1.64 -6.46 -7.36
CA VAL A 105 -1.11 -5.15 -7.00
C VAL A 105 -1.11 -4.95 -5.49
N THR A 106 -2.20 -5.28 -4.80
CA THR A 106 -2.28 -5.13 -3.34
C THR A 106 -1.36 -6.09 -2.59
N LEU A 107 -1.21 -7.34 -3.04
CA LEU A 107 -0.25 -8.28 -2.46
C LEU A 107 1.20 -7.86 -2.72
N PHE A 108 1.48 -7.29 -3.89
CA PHE A 108 2.78 -6.73 -4.18
C PHE A 108 3.10 -5.55 -3.25
N LEU A 109 2.13 -4.65 -3.03
CA LEU A 109 2.27 -3.54 -2.08
C LEU A 109 2.45 -4.01 -0.64
N PHE A 110 1.77 -5.07 -0.21
CA PHE A 110 2.09 -5.74 1.06
C PHE A 110 3.58 -6.10 1.17
N GLY A 111 4.16 -6.71 0.14
CA GLY A 111 5.59 -7.02 0.09
C GLY A 111 6.47 -5.76 0.15
N VAL A 112 6.09 -4.71 -0.57
CA VAL A 112 6.77 -3.40 -0.52
C VAL A 112 6.73 -2.79 0.89
N ALA A 113 5.61 -2.88 1.60
CA ALA A 113 5.50 -2.41 2.98
C ALA A 113 6.50 -3.12 3.91
N LEU A 114 6.59 -4.46 3.82
CA LEU A 114 7.58 -5.21 4.59
C LEU A 114 9.01 -4.78 4.25
N ARG A 115 9.33 -4.58 2.97
CA ARG A 115 10.64 -4.09 2.53
C ARG A 115 10.94 -2.67 3.04
N ALA A 116 9.95 -1.79 3.09
CA ALA A 116 10.08 -0.45 3.65
C ALA A 116 10.39 -0.49 5.15
N ILE A 117 9.75 -1.40 5.90
CA ILE A 117 10.04 -1.63 7.33
C ILE A 117 11.48 -2.08 7.53
N TYR A 118 11.94 -3.12 6.80
CA TYR A 118 13.32 -3.65 6.92
C TYR A 118 14.43 -2.68 6.48
N THR A 119 14.09 -1.63 5.76
CA THR A 119 15.04 -0.60 5.30
C THR A 119 14.94 0.69 6.11
N GLY A 120 13.86 0.83 6.90
CA GLY A 120 13.63 1.92 7.84
C GLY A 120 14.34 1.74 9.18
N SER A 121 14.56 0.50 9.61
CA SER A 121 15.32 0.11 10.81
C SER A 121 16.83 0.22 10.64
#